data_AF-A0A0H1RDM6-F1
#
_entry.id   AF-A0A0H1RDM6-F1
#
_cell.length_a   1.000
_cell.length_b   1.000
_cell.length_c   1.000
_cell.angle_alpha   90.00
_cell.angle_beta   90.00
_cell.angle_gamma   90.00
#
_symmetry.space_group_name_H-M   'P 1'
#
loop_
_entity.id
_entity.type
_entity.pdbx_description
1 polymer ?
#
loop_
_entity_poly.entity_id
_entity_poly.type
_entity_poly.pdbx_seq_one_letter_code
_entity_poly.pdbx_strand_id
1 'polypeptide(L)'
;MSIIVPMAALAPAAHAQLSFRVGPGGQFQPMPIAIADFSGEGDLGQRVSGIITNNLQRSGYFAPLDKSRFPERPSFDAAPRFDAWKMAGAQALVTGRISRDPSGRLRAEFRLWDIDSGQQLTGQQYVTDANFWRRVGHIISDAVYAKITGFGGFFDTRIVFVEESGPKENRRKRLAIMDQDGANVRYLTQGDTSVVTPRYSPVTQEIAFMSQVEGQQPRVQVINLETGSRQVVGNFPDMTSSPRFAPDGQRIVMSLQQGGNANIYMMNLGSQATTRLTSTGAIDTSPSFSPDGSQIVFESDRGGKQQLYVMGVDGSNQRRISFGDGSYSQPAWSPRGDYIAFTKQHSGGFAIGIMKPDGSGERILTEGFHNESPVWAPNGQYILFFRDPGGQSGGKLYMVDITGRVEQPVPTPSFASDPTWSPLLSETRQ
;
A
#
# COMPACT_ATOMS: atom_id res chain seq x y z
N MET A 1 25.79 28.93 -50.84
CA MET A 1 26.16 27.57 -50.41
C MET A 1 25.36 27.30 -49.14
N SER A 2 24.18 26.69 -49.27
CA SER A 2 23.25 26.50 -48.15
C SER A 2 23.60 25.21 -47.41
N ILE A 3 23.88 25.31 -46.12
CA ILE A 3 24.15 24.16 -45.24
C ILE A 3 22.80 23.71 -44.68
N ILE A 4 22.37 22.51 -45.08
CA ILE A 4 21.21 21.81 -44.50
C ILE A 4 21.73 20.98 -43.33
N VAL A 5 21.28 21.31 -42.12
CA VAL A 5 21.50 20.50 -40.91
C VAL A 5 20.37 19.47 -40.83
N PRO A 6 20.65 18.15 -40.72
CA PRO A 6 19.59 17.17 -40.59
C PRO A 6 19.03 17.22 -39.17
N MET A 7 17.72 17.40 -39.08
CA MET A 7 16.95 17.32 -37.85
C MET A 7 16.85 15.84 -37.45
N ALA A 8 17.56 15.44 -36.39
CA ALA A 8 17.43 14.11 -35.82
C ALA A 8 16.04 13.96 -35.20
N ALA A 9 15.21 13.10 -35.80
CA ALA A 9 13.93 12.71 -35.22
C ALA A 9 14.18 11.89 -33.95
N LEU A 10 13.88 12.47 -32.79
CA LEU A 10 13.77 11.73 -31.54
C LEU A 10 12.55 10.80 -31.66
N ALA A 11 12.81 9.50 -31.78
CA ALA A 11 11.75 8.50 -31.66
C ALA A 11 11.15 8.58 -30.24
N PRO A 12 9.82 8.50 -30.08
CA PRO A 12 9.22 8.43 -28.76
C PRO A 12 9.70 7.15 -28.06
N ALA A 13 10.04 7.26 -26.77
CA ALA A 13 10.26 6.10 -25.94
C ALA A 13 9.00 5.23 -25.99
N ALA A 14 9.08 4.06 -26.61
CA ALA A 14 8.04 3.06 -26.51
C ALA A 14 7.96 2.63 -25.04
N HIS A 15 7.00 3.20 -24.30
CA HIS A 15 6.61 2.63 -23.03
C HIS A 15 6.12 1.22 -23.33
N ALA A 16 6.83 0.22 -22.80
CA ALA A 16 6.37 -1.15 -22.77
C ALA A 16 5.07 -1.17 -21.96
N GLN A 17 3.97 -0.95 -22.65
CA GLN A 17 2.63 -0.99 -22.11
C GLN A 17 2.31 -2.47 -21.94
N LEU A 18 2.00 -2.86 -20.71
CA LEU A 18 1.52 -4.17 -20.32
C LEU A 18 0.65 -4.81 -21.40
N SER A 19 1.19 -5.78 -22.15
CA SER A 19 0.40 -6.72 -22.92
C SER A 19 0.06 -7.91 -22.03
N PHE A 20 -0.69 -7.66 -20.95
CA PHE A 20 -1.27 -8.76 -20.19
C PHE A 20 -2.17 -9.55 -21.14
N ARG A 21 -1.92 -10.86 -21.24
CA ARG A 21 -2.68 -11.70 -22.17
C ARG A 21 -4.11 -11.81 -21.66
N VAL A 22 -5.03 -11.45 -22.55
CA VAL A 22 -6.45 -11.72 -22.41
C VAL A 22 -6.66 -13.16 -22.91
N GLY A 23 -6.94 -14.07 -21.98
CA GLY A 23 -7.31 -15.44 -22.31
C GLY A 23 -8.64 -15.51 -23.07
N PRO A 24 -9.02 -16.69 -23.57
CA PRO A 24 -10.33 -16.90 -24.18
C PRO A 24 -11.45 -16.34 -23.28
N GLY A 25 -12.29 -15.47 -23.82
CA GLY A 25 -13.40 -14.85 -23.07
C GLY A 25 -13.05 -13.59 -22.26
N GLY A 26 -11.91 -12.92 -22.49
CA GLY A 26 -11.64 -11.62 -21.87
C GLY A 26 -10.92 -11.68 -20.52
N GLN A 27 -10.58 -12.88 -20.04
CA GLN A 27 -10.04 -13.08 -18.69
C GLN A 27 -8.54 -12.77 -18.61
N PHE A 28 -8.15 -12.09 -17.53
CA PHE A 28 -6.75 -11.83 -17.24
C PHE A 28 -5.99 -13.15 -16.99
N GLN A 29 -4.85 -13.36 -17.65
CA GLN A 29 -3.97 -14.48 -17.38
C GLN A 29 -2.65 -14.00 -16.74
N PRO A 30 -2.32 -14.45 -15.51
CA PRO A 30 -1.04 -14.16 -14.90
C PRO A 30 0.12 -14.66 -15.76
N MET A 31 1.23 -13.92 -15.80
CA MET A 31 2.40 -14.27 -16.59
C MET A 31 3.14 -15.46 -15.96
N PRO A 32 3.32 -16.60 -16.67
CA PRO A 32 4.16 -17.70 -16.21
C PRO A 32 5.62 -17.28 -16.05
N ILE A 33 6.16 -17.41 -14.85
CA ILE A 33 7.54 -17.02 -14.52
C ILE A 33 8.23 -18.11 -13.73
N ALA A 34 9.49 -18.40 -14.02
CA ALA A 34 10.31 -19.28 -13.21
C ALA A 34 11.18 -18.45 -12.25
N ILE A 35 11.29 -18.90 -11.00
CA ILE A 35 12.24 -18.34 -10.03
C ILE A 35 13.15 -19.49 -9.63
N ALA A 36 14.37 -19.50 -10.17
CA ALA A 36 15.37 -20.51 -9.83
C ALA A 36 15.80 -20.34 -8.36
N ASP A 37 16.17 -21.44 -7.72
CA ASP A 37 16.82 -21.39 -6.42
C ASP A 37 18.12 -20.60 -6.53
N PHE A 38 18.24 -19.54 -5.73
CA PHE A 38 19.48 -18.78 -5.72
C PHE A 38 20.57 -19.64 -5.09
N SER A 39 21.77 -19.61 -5.67
CA SER A 39 22.94 -20.23 -5.03
C SER A 39 23.39 -19.41 -3.82
N GLY A 40 24.11 -20.01 -2.89
CA GLY A 40 24.68 -19.30 -1.73
C GLY A 40 24.94 -20.18 -0.53
N GLU A 41 25.34 -19.55 0.58
CA GLU A 41 25.64 -20.21 1.85
C GLU A 41 24.39 -20.88 2.44
N GLY A 42 24.47 -22.17 2.75
CA GLY A 42 23.39 -22.94 3.38
C GLY A 42 22.09 -22.90 2.57
N ASP A 43 20.97 -22.61 3.26
CA ASP A 43 19.64 -22.50 2.66
C ASP A 43 19.25 -21.05 2.29
N LEU A 44 20.16 -20.09 2.47
CA LEU A 44 19.83 -18.66 2.39
C LEU A 44 19.37 -18.24 0.99
N GLY A 45 20.03 -18.74 -0.06
CA GLY A 45 19.61 -18.46 -1.44
C GLY A 45 18.20 -18.98 -1.73
N GLN A 46 17.88 -20.18 -1.27
CA GLN A 46 16.53 -20.76 -1.42
C GLN A 46 15.48 -19.91 -0.69
N ARG A 47 15.78 -19.46 0.54
CA ARG A 47 14.87 -18.57 1.30
C ARG A 47 14.61 -17.24 0.59
N VAL A 48 15.64 -16.61 0.03
CA VAL A 48 15.48 -15.36 -0.74
C VAL A 48 14.63 -15.60 -1.99
N SER A 49 14.91 -16.66 -2.76
CA SER A 49 14.13 -17.01 -3.94
C SER A 49 12.67 -17.39 -3.61
N GLY A 50 12.43 -17.96 -2.43
CA GLY A 50 11.09 -18.22 -1.90
C GLY A 50 10.30 -16.94 -1.62
N ILE A 51 10.94 -15.90 -1.07
CA ILE A 51 10.31 -14.58 -0.88
C ILE A 51 9.90 -13.98 -2.24
N ILE A 52 10.80 -14.04 -3.23
CA ILE A 52 10.53 -13.54 -4.58
C ILE A 52 9.33 -14.28 -5.19
N THR A 53 9.32 -15.62 -5.09
CA THR A 53 8.22 -16.47 -5.57
C THR A 53 6.89 -16.06 -4.93
N ASN A 54 6.84 -15.97 -3.60
CA ASN A 54 5.62 -15.65 -2.86
C ASN A 54 5.11 -14.22 -3.15
N ASN A 55 6.02 -13.25 -3.29
CA ASN A 55 5.66 -11.87 -3.62
C ASN A 55 5.02 -11.76 -5.01
N LEU A 56 5.69 -12.31 -6.03
CA LEU A 56 5.19 -12.27 -7.40
C LEU A 56 3.85 -13.01 -7.52
N GLN A 57 3.71 -14.17 -6.88
CA GLN A 57 2.45 -14.91 -6.85
C GLN A 57 1.32 -14.09 -6.18
N ARG A 58 1.58 -13.52 -5.00
CA ARG A 58 0.56 -12.75 -4.25
C ARG A 58 0.11 -11.49 -4.98
N SER A 59 0.95 -10.92 -5.85
CA SER A 59 0.52 -9.83 -6.72
C SER A 59 -0.50 -10.26 -7.77
N GLY A 60 -0.73 -11.56 -7.98
CA GLY A 60 -1.69 -12.05 -8.97
C GLY A 60 -1.34 -11.77 -10.43
N TYR A 61 -0.35 -10.92 -10.74
CA TYR A 61 0.12 -10.66 -12.11
C TYR A 61 1.05 -11.75 -12.64
N PHE A 62 1.55 -12.62 -11.76
CA PHE A 62 2.49 -13.68 -12.08
C PHE A 62 2.00 -15.04 -11.62
N ALA A 63 2.31 -16.07 -12.40
CA ALA A 63 2.14 -17.46 -12.04
C ALA A 63 3.52 -18.13 -11.95
N PRO A 64 4.15 -18.17 -10.75
CA PRO A 64 5.38 -18.90 -10.57
C PRO A 64 5.24 -20.38 -10.96
N LEU A 65 6.19 -20.89 -11.74
CA LEU A 65 6.21 -22.28 -12.14
C LEU A 65 6.63 -23.19 -10.98
N ASP A 66 6.05 -24.39 -10.92
CA ASP A 66 6.48 -25.46 -10.02
C ASP A 66 7.93 -25.88 -10.33
N LYS A 67 8.76 -26.00 -9.28
CA LYS A 67 10.18 -26.34 -9.40
C LYS A 67 10.44 -27.70 -10.05
N SER A 68 9.50 -28.65 -9.96
CA SER A 68 9.59 -29.95 -10.62
C SER A 68 9.61 -29.84 -12.15
N ARG A 69 9.14 -28.72 -12.71
CA ARG A 69 9.16 -28.43 -14.16
C ARG A 69 10.48 -27.82 -14.62
N PHE A 70 11.40 -27.50 -13.71
CA PHE A 70 12.61 -26.77 -14.08
C PHE A 70 13.56 -27.70 -14.86
N PRO A 71 13.97 -27.33 -16.09
CA PRO A 71 14.80 -28.18 -16.93
C PRO A 71 16.25 -28.24 -16.45
N GLU A 72 16.66 -27.31 -15.59
CA GLU A 72 18.02 -27.18 -15.06
C GLU A 72 18.06 -26.36 -13.78
N ARG A 73 19.25 -26.34 -13.16
CA ARG A 73 19.66 -25.33 -12.18
C ARG A 73 20.67 -24.40 -12.86
N PRO A 74 20.25 -23.21 -13.35
CA PRO A 74 21.13 -22.34 -14.13
C PRO A 74 22.34 -21.88 -13.30
N SER A 75 23.52 -21.89 -13.91
CA SER A 75 24.68 -21.18 -13.33
C SER A 75 24.45 -19.68 -13.41
N PHE A 76 24.77 -18.94 -12.35
CA PHE A 76 24.58 -17.50 -12.34
C PHE A 76 25.40 -16.79 -13.43
N ASP A 77 26.59 -17.26 -13.74
CA ASP A 77 27.51 -16.60 -14.67
C ASP A 77 27.32 -17.05 -16.14
N ALA A 78 26.32 -17.89 -16.43
CA ALA A 78 26.01 -18.36 -17.77
C ALA A 78 24.57 -18.01 -18.18
N ALA A 79 24.32 -17.95 -19.49
CA ALA A 79 22.96 -17.84 -20.00
C ALA A 79 22.20 -19.17 -19.78
N PRO A 80 20.90 -19.12 -19.41
CA PRO A 80 20.08 -20.31 -19.26
C PRO A 80 19.78 -20.95 -20.63
N ARG A 81 19.38 -22.23 -20.63
CA ARG A 81 18.91 -22.93 -21.84
C ARG A 81 17.50 -22.46 -22.20
N PHE A 82 17.40 -21.31 -22.88
CA PHE A 82 16.12 -20.63 -23.18
C PHE A 82 15.05 -21.56 -23.78
N ASP A 83 15.41 -22.39 -24.77
CA ASP A 83 14.46 -23.34 -25.39
C ASP A 83 13.88 -24.34 -24.38
N ALA A 84 14.69 -24.82 -23.43
CA ALA A 84 14.24 -25.74 -22.40
C ALA A 84 13.27 -25.06 -21.42
N TRP A 85 13.54 -23.81 -21.05
CA TRP A 85 12.64 -23.02 -20.20
C TRP A 85 11.34 -22.66 -20.92
N LYS A 86 11.41 -22.40 -22.22
CA LYS A 86 10.24 -22.18 -23.06
C LYS A 86 9.36 -23.42 -23.13
N MET A 87 9.95 -24.60 -23.34
CA MET A 87 9.24 -25.89 -23.28
C MET A 87 8.66 -26.18 -21.89
N ALA A 88 9.35 -25.76 -20.83
CA ALA A 88 8.83 -25.83 -19.46
C ALA A 88 7.67 -24.86 -19.21
N GLY A 89 7.38 -23.93 -20.14
CA GLY A 89 6.26 -22.99 -20.10
C GLY A 89 6.57 -21.64 -19.44
N ALA A 90 7.85 -21.31 -19.22
CA ALA A 90 8.25 -20.03 -18.65
C ALA A 90 8.26 -18.94 -19.73
N GLN A 91 7.74 -17.75 -19.41
CA GLN A 91 7.92 -16.55 -20.24
C GLN A 91 9.06 -15.67 -19.71
N ALA A 92 9.32 -15.73 -18.40
CA ALA A 92 10.46 -15.08 -17.77
C ALA A 92 11.14 -16.04 -16.78
N LEU A 93 12.42 -15.79 -16.49
CA LEU A 93 13.20 -16.52 -15.50
C LEU A 93 13.99 -15.55 -14.62
N VAL A 94 13.90 -15.74 -13.31
CA VAL A 94 14.75 -15.07 -12.32
C VAL A 94 15.81 -16.04 -11.84
N THR A 95 17.08 -15.65 -11.98
CA THR A 95 18.25 -16.36 -11.44
C THR A 95 18.99 -15.45 -10.48
N GLY A 96 19.68 -16.02 -9.49
CA GLY A 96 20.46 -15.22 -8.56
C GLY A 96 21.44 -16.00 -7.73
N ARG A 97 22.27 -15.27 -7.00
CA ARG A 97 23.19 -15.81 -6.02
C ARG A 97 23.30 -14.90 -4.80
N ILE A 98 23.57 -15.51 -3.67
CA ILE A 98 23.84 -14.87 -2.39
C ILE A 98 25.25 -15.25 -1.96
N SER A 99 26.06 -14.26 -1.64
CA SER A 99 27.43 -14.42 -1.16
C SER A 99 27.71 -13.44 -0.02
N ARG A 100 28.93 -13.48 0.54
CA ARG A 100 29.42 -12.46 1.47
C ARG A 100 30.55 -11.68 0.83
N ASP A 101 30.57 -10.37 1.04
CA ASP A 101 31.74 -9.57 0.70
C ASP A 101 32.86 -9.77 1.76
N PRO A 102 34.08 -9.28 1.51
CA PRO A 102 35.19 -9.44 2.46
C PRO A 102 34.95 -8.82 3.85
N SER A 103 33.98 -7.91 3.98
CA SER A 103 33.57 -7.31 5.25
C SER A 103 32.51 -8.13 6.01
N GLY A 104 32.10 -9.28 5.45
CA GLY A 104 31.09 -10.17 6.04
C GLY A 104 29.65 -9.78 5.72
N ARG A 105 29.43 -8.68 4.98
CA ARG A 105 28.10 -8.22 4.57
C ARG A 105 27.53 -9.13 3.49
N LEU A 106 26.21 -9.26 3.49
CA LEU A 106 25.47 -10.03 2.50
C LEU A 106 25.55 -9.32 1.15
N ARG A 107 25.95 -10.03 0.10
CA ARG A 107 25.87 -9.60 -1.29
C ARG A 107 24.85 -10.47 -2.01
N ALA A 108 23.84 -9.85 -2.59
CA ALA A 108 22.83 -10.53 -3.39
C ALA A 108 22.86 -10.02 -4.82
N GLU A 109 22.94 -10.93 -5.77
CA GLU A 109 22.95 -10.62 -7.20
C GLU A 109 21.82 -11.38 -7.88
N PHE A 110 21.12 -10.72 -8.80
CA PHE A 110 20.07 -11.37 -9.58
C PHE A 110 20.10 -10.93 -11.04
N ARG A 111 19.48 -11.75 -11.88
CA ARG A 111 19.19 -11.46 -13.29
C ARG A 111 17.78 -11.89 -13.60
N LEU A 112 17.08 -11.05 -14.37
CA LEU A 112 15.79 -11.35 -14.98
C LEU A 112 16.01 -11.56 -16.47
N TRP A 113 15.58 -12.73 -16.95
CA TRP A 113 15.69 -13.14 -18.34
C TRP A 113 14.30 -13.17 -18.98
N ASP A 114 14.21 -12.67 -20.20
CA ASP A 114 13.11 -12.92 -21.12
C ASP A 114 13.40 -14.22 -21.87
N ILE A 115 12.51 -15.20 -21.71
CA ILE A 115 12.68 -16.53 -22.30
C ILE A 115 12.37 -16.54 -23.79
N ASP A 116 11.49 -15.66 -24.26
CA ASP A 116 11.11 -15.60 -25.66
C ASP A 116 12.17 -14.90 -26.52
N SER A 117 12.74 -13.80 -26.03
CA SER A 117 13.80 -13.08 -26.75
C SER A 117 15.22 -13.59 -26.46
N GLY A 118 15.39 -14.39 -25.40
CA GLY A 118 16.71 -14.88 -24.98
C GLY A 118 17.62 -13.79 -24.40
N GLN A 119 17.05 -12.66 -23.97
CA GLN A 119 17.80 -11.50 -23.49
C GLN A 119 17.67 -11.31 -21.98
N GLN A 120 18.71 -10.75 -21.36
CA GLN A 120 18.64 -10.25 -20.00
C GLN A 120 17.87 -8.92 -19.99
N LEU A 121 16.72 -8.87 -19.32
CA LEU A 121 15.93 -7.65 -19.16
C LEU A 121 16.53 -6.70 -18.12
N THR A 122 17.01 -7.24 -17.00
CA THR A 122 17.68 -6.49 -15.94
C THR A 122 18.55 -7.41 -15.08
N GLY A 123 19.53 -6.84 -14.39
CA GLY A 123 20.32 -7.53 -13.38
C GLY A 123 21.02 -6.53 -12.48
N GLN A 124 21.03 -6.78 -11.18
CA GLN A 124 21.53 -5.84 -10.17
C GLN A 124 22.21 -6.59 -9.03
N GLN A 125 23.02 -5.86 -8.26
CA GLN A 125 23.59 -6.33 -7.00
C GLN A 125 23.17 -5.44 -5.84
N TYR A 126 23.02 -6.06 -4.67
CA TYR A 126 22.72 -5.40 -3.41
C TYR A 126 23.71 -5.86 -2.34
N VAL A 127 24.17 -4.93 -1.51
CA VAL A 127 25.03 -5.23 -0.37
C VAL A 127 24.38 -4.68 0.89
N THR A 128 24.21 -5.52 1.92
CA THR A 128 23.50 -5.16 3.16
C THR A 128 23.97 -6.02 4.35
N ASP A 129 23.59 -5.65 5.56
CA ASP A 129 23.80 -6.51 6.73
C ASP A 129 23.05 -7.83 6.59
N ALA A 130 23.63 -8.92 7.09
CA ALA A 130 23.06 -10.26 6.93
C ALA A 130 21.65 -10.41 7.54
N ASN A 131 21.32 -9.58 8.53
CA ASN A 131 20.00 -9.55 9.16
C ASN A 131 18.88 -9.05 8.23
N PHE A 132 19.22 -8.35 7.14
CA PHE A 132 18.24 -7.82 6.18
C PHE A 132 18.03 -8.72 4.96
N TRP A 133 18.40 -10.00 5.04
CA TRP A 133 18.24 -10.95 3.92
C TRP A 133 16.80 -11.05 3.39
N ARG A 134 15.78 -10.95 4.25
CA ARG A 134 14.37 -10.94 3.82
C ARG A 134 14.07 -9.74 2.94
N ARG A 135 14.52 -8.57 3.38
CA ARG A 135 14.37 -7.29 2.69
C ARG A 135 14.95 -7.34 1.28
N VAL A 136 16.10 -7.98 1.11
CA VAL A 136 16.69 -8.21 -0.21
C VAL A 136 15.75 -8.97 -1.14
N GLY A 137 15.06 -10.01 -0.64
CA GLY A 137 14.04 -10.71 -1.42
C GLY A 137 12.91 -9.77 -1.88
N HIS A 138 12.44 -8.88 -1.01
CA HIS A 138 11.43 -7.87 -1.35
C HIS A 138 11.93 -6.88 -2.42
N ILE A 139 13.13 -6.32 -2.25
CA ILE A 139 13.74 -5.38 -3.21
C ILE A 139 13.91 -6.02 -4.58
N ILE A 140 14.39 -7.27 -4.64
CA ILE A 140 14.51 -8.01 -5.91
C ILE A 140 13.13 -8.25 -6.52
N SER A 141 12.11 -8.57 -5.71
CA SER A 141 10.73 -8.71 -6.18
C SER A 141 10.23 -7.41 -6.81
N ASP A 142 10.51 -6.26 -6.18
CA ASP A 142 10.12 -4.94 -6.67
C ASP A 142 10.80 -4.63 -8.01
N ALA A 143 12.09 -4.95 -8.15
CA ALA A 143 12.81 -4.74 -9.40
C ALA A 143 12.27 -5.62 -10.54
N VAL A 144 11.96 -6.90 -10.28
CA VAL A 144 11.34 -7.81 -11.27
C VAL A 144 9.95 -7.33 -11.65
N TYR A 145 9.12 -7.02 -10.64
CA TYR A 145 7.75 -6.55 -10.81
C TYR A 145 7.71 -5.26 -11.63
N ALA A 146 8.53 -4.27 -11.29
CA ALA A 146 8.55 -2.99 -11.98
C ALA A 146 9.05 -3.14 -13.42
N LYS A 147 10.05 -4.00 -13.64
CA LYS A 147 10.57 -4.22 -14.99
C LYS A 147 9.54 -4.84 -15.93
N ILE A 148 8.71 -5.76 -15.43
CA ILE A 148 7.72 -6.47 -16.25
C ILE A 148 6.42 -5.69 -16.36
N THR A 149 5.95 -5.09 -15.26
CA THR A 149 4.64 -4.42 -15.22
C THR A 149 4.70 -2.95 -15.58
N GLY A 150 5.86 -2.31 -15.45
CA GLY A 150 5.98 -0.85 -15.56
C GLY A 150 5.41 -0.08 -14.37
N PHE A 151 4.86 -0.75 -13.35
CA PHE A 151 4.40 -0.12 -12.12
C PHE A 151 5.48 -0.15 -11.04
N GLY A 152 5.49 0.83 -10.14
CA GLY A 152 6.38 0.83 -8.98
C GLY A 152 6.21 -0.42 -8.11
N GLY A 153 7.26 -0.77 -7.37
CA GLY A 153 7.24 -1.83 -6.38
C GLY A 153 6.35 -1.52 -5.17
N PHE A 154 6.04 -2.54 -4.39
CA PHE A 154 5.34 -2.41 -3.10
C PHE A 154 5.72 -3.51 -2.11
N PHE A 155 6.65 -4.40 -2.46
CA PHE A 155 7.02 -5.53 -1.61
C PHE A 155 7.94 -5.11 -0.46
N ASP A 156 8.87 -4.16 -0.66
CA ASP A 156 9.71 -3.59 0.40
C ASP A 156 8.95 -2.51 1.20
N THR A 157 7.84 -2.92 1.80
CA THR A 157 6.93 -2.06 2.58
C THR A 157 6.46 -2.76 3.85
N ARG A 158 5.86 -1.97 4.74
CA ARG A 158 5.24 -2.41 5.98
C ARG A 158 3.76 -2.03 6.01
N ILE A 159 3.00 -2.80 6.77
CA ILE A 159 1.62 -2.51 7.11
C ILE A 159 1.55 -2.24 8.61
N VAL A 160 0.93 -1.12 8.98
CA VAL A 160 0.47 -0.89 10.36
C VAL A 160 -1.03 -1.12 10.38
N PHE A 161 -1.52 -1.79 11.42
CA PHE A 161 -2.91 -2.16 11.56
C PHE A 161 -3.31 -2.23 13.02
N VAL A 162 -4.61 -2.26 13.28
CA VAL A 162 -5.16 -2.56 14.61
C VAL A 162 -5.32 -4.07 14.71
N GLU A 163 -4.48 -4.71 15.51
CA GLU A 163 -4.66 -6.11 15.89
C GLU A 163 -5.75 -6.23 16.96
N GLU A 164 -6.60 -7.23 16.79
CA GLU A 164 -7.78 -7.44 17.62
C GLU A 164 -7.79 -8.87 18.19
N SER A 165 -8.05 -8.99 19.49
CA SER A 165 -8.14 -10.28 20.20
C SER A 165 -9.20 -10.26 21.32
N GLY A 166 -9.58 -11.44 21.81
CA GLY A 166 -10.66 -11.58 22.80
C GLY A 166 -12.07 -11.63 22.17
N PRO A 167 -13.14 -11.71 22.97
CA PRO A 167 -14.53 -11.69 22.48
C PRO A 167 -14.92 -10.29 21.97
N LYS A 168 -16.00 -10.19 21.20
CA LYS A 168 -16.44 -8.92 20.57
C LYS A 168 -16.81 -7.84 21.60
N GLU A 169 -17.36 -8.27 22.72
CA GLU A 169 -17.86 -7.43 23.82
C GLU A 169 -16.72 -6.90 24.70
N ASN A 170 -15.54 -7.53 24.64
CA ASN A 170 -14.34 -7.11 25.37
C ASN A 170 -13.11 -7.25 24.46
N ARG A 171 -13.18 -6.59 23.32
CA ARG A 171 -12.14 -6.68 22.30
C ARG A 171 -10.91 -5.88 22.73
N ARG A 172 -9.79 -6.56 22.87
CA ARG A 172 -8.48 -5.92 23.06
C ARG A 172 -7.93 -5.47 21.70
N LYS A 173 -7.56 -4.19 21.60
CA LYS A 173 -7.02 -3.57 20.38
C LYS A 173 -5.57 -3.13 20.58
N ARG A 174 -4.68 -3.47 19.67
CA ARG A 174 -3.27 -3.05 19.69
C ARG A 174 -2.85 -2.49 18.33
N LEU A 175 -2.02 -1.46 18.31
CA LEU A 175 -1.32 -1.12 17.08
C LEU A 175 -0.22 -2.14 16.87
N ALA A 176 -0.18 -2.73 15.69
CA ALA A 176 0.84 -3.66 15.25
C ALA A 176 1.42 -3.23 13.91
N ILE A 177 2.68 -3.58 13.67
CA ILE A 177 3.38 -3.38 12.40
C ILE A 177 3.93 -4.72 11.91
N MET A 178 3.91 -4.95 10.60
CA MET A 178 4.46 -6.14 9.95
C MET A 178 5.00 -5.78 8.56
N ASP A 179 5.81 -6.66 7.97
CA ASP A 179 6.09 -6.59 6.53
C ASP A 179 4.78 -6.84 5.76
N GLN A 180 4.65 -6.35 4.52
CA GLN A 180 3.38 -6.50 3.77
C GLN A 180 2.93 -7.94 3.56
N ASP A 181 3.83 -8.92 3.71
CA ASP A 181 3.55 -10.34 3.60
C ASP A 181 3.13 -11.03 4.90
N GLY A 182 3.00 -10.28 6.00
CA GLY A 182 2.59 -10.77 7.32
C GLY A 182 3.76 -11.21 8.22
N ALA A 183 4.99 -11.15 7.74
CA ALA A 183 6.16 -11.48 8.55
C ALA A 183 6.56 -10.33 9.50
N ASN A 184 7.46 -10.64 10.44
CA ASN A 184 8.10 -9.66 11.31
C ASN A 184 7.12 -8.79 12.13
N VAL A 185 6.00 -9.38 12.57
CA VAL A 185 5.00 -8.67 13.39
C VAL A 185 5.62 -8.15 14.69
N ARG A 186 5.36 -6.87 15.00
CA ARG A 186 5.72 -6.20 16.26
C ARG A 186 4.54 -5.38 16.76
N TYR A 187 4.39 -5.27 18.08
CA TYR A 187 3.32 -4.47 18.70
C TYR A 187 3.86 -3.12 19.14
N LEU A 188 3.18 -2.06 18.73
CA LEU A 188 3.52 -0.66 19.03
C LEU A 188 2.80 -0.16 20.28
N THR A 189 1.69 -0.79 20.67
CA THR A 189 0.94 -0.51 21.90
C THR A 189 0.65 -1.78 22.68
N GLN A 190 0.37 -1.63 23.98
CA GLN A 190 0.09 -2.75 24.88
C GLN A 190 -1.39 -3.17 24.89
N GLY A 191 -2.29 -2.39 24.29
CA GLY A 191 -3.73 -2.69 24.27
C GLY A 191 -4.41 -2.49 25.61
N ASP A 192 -3.89 -1.55 26.39
CA ASP A 192 -4.44 -0.92 27.59
C ASP A 192 -5.37 0.26 27.26
N THR A 193 -5.37 0.69 26.00
CA THR A 193 -6.16 1.81 25.48
C THR A 193 -6.79 1.42 24.15
N SER A 194 -7.94 2.01 23.83
CA SER A 194 -8.56 1.85 22.51
C SER A 194 -7.71 2.60 21.49
N VAL A 195 -7.37 1.94 20.38
CA VAL A 195 -6.60 2.51 19.28
C VAL A 195 -7.29 2.19 17.96
N VAL A 196 -7.45 3.21 17.10
CA VAL A 196 -8.10 3.07 15.80
C VAL A 196 -7.49 4.03 14.77
N THR A 197 -7.77 3.78 13.49
CA THR A 197 -7.39 4.66 12.38
C THR A 197 -5.90 5.06 12.33
N PRO A 198 -4.92 4.14 12.49
CA PRO A 198 -3.51 4.50 12.31
C PRO A 198 -3.25 4.96 10.88
N ARG A 199 -2.38 5.93 10.70
CA ARG A 199 -1.99 6.50 9.41
C ARG A 199 -0.51 6.77 9.38
N TYR A 200 0.16 6.10 8.45
CA TYR A 200 1.59 6.21 8.24
C TYR A 200 1.92 7.57 7.61
N SER A 201 2.99 8.21 8.08
CA SER A 201 3.56 9.35 7.41
C SER A 201 4.13 8.95 6.04
N PRO A 202 3.92 9.73 4.97
CA PRO A 202 4.47 9.44 3.66
C PRO A 202 5.99 9.65 3.58
N VAL A 203 6.59 10.36 4.55
CA VAL A 203 8.00 10.80 4.49
C VAL A 203 8.81 10.49 5.76
N THR A 204 8.17 10.22 6.90
CA THR A 204 8.81 9.91 8.18
C THR A 204 8.39 8.53 8.69
N GLN A 205 9.18 7.93 9.60
CA GLN A 205 8.82 6.68 10.28
C GLN A 205 7.88 6.95 11.47
N GLU A 206 6.75 7.62 11.20
CA GLU A 206 5.79 8.05 12.21
C GLU A 206 4.37 7.57 11.87
N ILE A 207 3.60 7.22 12.90
CA ILE A 207 2.19 6.84 12.78
C ILE A 207 1.34 7.81 13.58
N ALA A 208 0.38 8.46 12.92
CA ALA A 208 -0.69 9.19 13.57
C ALA A 208 -1.87 8.24 13.81
N PHE A 209 -2.47 8.26 14.99
CA PHE A 209 -3.59 7.36 15.32
C PHE A 209 -4.49 8.00 16.37
N MET A 210 -5.74 7.57 16.42
CA MET A 210 -6.64 7.95 17.51
C MET A 210 -6.47 6.97 18.67
N SER A 211 -6.30 7.51 19.87
CA SER A 211 -6.19 6.74 21.10
C SER A 211 -7.22 7.23 22.12
N GLN A 212 -7.82 6.31 22.86
CA GLN A 212 -8.73 6.63 23.96
C GLN A 212 -8.40 5.76 25.18
N VAL A 213 -8.08 6.44 26.29
CA VAL A 213 -8.05 5.82 27.62
C VAL A 213 -9.49 5.76 28.12
N GLU A 214 -9.85 4.67 28.81
CA GLU A 214 -11.19 4.54 29.40
C GLU A 214 -11.53 5.74 30.30
N GLY A 215 -12.74 6.29 30.12
CA GLY A 215 -13.19 7.50 30.83
C GLY A 215 -12.60 8.82 30.32
N GLN A 216 -11.72 8.82 29.32
CA GLN A 216 -11.16 10.02 28.71
C GLN A 216 -11.70 10.26 27.30
N GLN A 217 -11.58 11.51 26.84
CA GLN A 217 -11.89 11.87 25.46
C GLN A 217 -10.84 11.28 24.50
N PRO A 218 -11.24 10.78 23.32
CA PRO A 218 -10.28 10.36 22.31
C PRO A 218 -9.40 11.52 21.84
N ARG A 219 -8.14 11.20 21.58
CA ARG A 219 -7.12 12.15 21.12
C ARG A 219 -6.29 11.53 20.01
N VAL A 220 -5.97 12.34 19.00
CA VAL A 220 -4.94 12.01 18.03
C VAL A 220 -3.57 12.04 18.71
N GLN A 221 -2.79 10.99 18.48
CA GLN A 221 -1.39 10.87 18.90
C GLN A 221 -0.51 10.55 17.70
N VAL A 222 0.77 10.88 17.82
CA VAL A 222 1.83 10.43 16.89
C VAL A 222 2.83 9.58 17.66
N ILE A 223 3.18 8.42 17.11
CA ILE A 223 4.29 7.58 17.58
C ILE A 223 5.40 7.54 16.52
N ASN A 224 6.64 7.78 16.96
CA ASN A 224 7.82 7.54 16.16
C ASN A 224 8.24 6.06 16.28
N LEU A 225 8.42 5.38 15.16
CA LEU A 225 8.70 3.95 15.12
C LEU A 225 10.14 3.57 15.44
N GLU A 226 11.07 4.51 15.35
CA GLU A 226 12.49 4.30 15.62
C GLU A 226 12.77 4.44 17.11
N THR A 227 12.24 5.50 17.73
CA THR A 227 12.48 5.82 19.15
C THR A 227 11.40 5.27 20.07
N GLY A 228 10.20 4.96 19.54
CA GLY A 228 9.03 4.63 20.34
C GLY A 228 8.39 5.82 21.04
N SER A 229 8.90 7.06 20.84
CA SER A 229 8.37 8.26 21.48
C SER A 229 6.95 8.55 21.03
N ARG A 230 6.08 8.94 21.96
CA ARG A 230 4.67 9.28 21.70
C ARG A 230 4.36 10.71 22.10
N GLN A 231 3.55 11.39 21.30
CA GLN A 231 3.07 12.73 21.59
C GLN A 231 1.60 12.89 21.22
N VAL A 232 0.86 13.63 22.03
CA VAL A 232 -0.51 14.05 21.71
C VAL A 232 -0.44 15.19 20.69
N VAL A 233 -1.27 15.13 19.65
CA VAL A 233 -1.32 16.16 18.60
C VAL A 233 -2.23 17.29 19.04
N GLY A 234 -1.61 18.41 19.41
CA GLY A 234 -2.29 19.63 19.84
C GLY A 234 -2.99 19.50 21.18
N ASN A 235 -3.48 20.64 21.68
CA ASN A 235 -4.26 20.70 22.91
C ASN A 235 -5.67 21.21 22.61
N PHE A 236 -6.54 20.28 22.23
CA PHE A 236 -7.92 20.57 21.87
C PHE A 236 -8.87 20.27 23.04
N PRO A 237 -9.92 21.09 23.24
CA PRO A 237 -10.90 20.85 24.31
C PRO A 237 -11.68 19.54 24.06
N ASP A 238 -12.05 19.30 22.81
CA ASP A 238 -12.93 18.20 22.40
C ASP A 238 -12.17 17.08 21.66
N MET A 239 -12.91 16.03 21.29
CA MET A 239 -12.37 14.85 20.59
C MET A 239 -11.70 15.21 19.25
N THR A 240 -10.52 14.65 19.02
CA THR A 240 -9.85 14.65 17.71
C THR A 240 -9.79 13.25 17.13
N SER A 241 -10.03 13.12 15.82
CA SER A 241 -10.07 11.83 15.13
C SER A 241 -9.60 11.92 13.68
N SER A 242 -9.48 10.75 13.04
CA SER A 242 -9.20 10.59 11.60
C SER A 242 -7.99 11.37 11.08
N PRO A 243 -6.80 11.27 11.72
CA PRO A 243 -5.65 12.04 11.29
C PRO A 243 -5.13 11.59 9.92
N ARG A 244 -4.50 12.50 9.17
CA ARG A 244 -3.64 12.21 8.03
C ARG A 244 -2.47 13.18 8.00
N PHE A 245 -1.28 12.68 7.73
CA PHE A 245 -0.15 13.52 7.39
C PHE A 245 -0.34 14.16 6.00
N ALA A 246 0.12 15.39 5.87
CA ALA A 246 0.36 16.00 4.57
C ALA A 246 1.54 15.30 3.86
N PRO A 247 1.64 15.39 2.53
CA PRO A 247 2.77 14.82 1.78
C PRO A 247 4.15 15.33 2.22
N ASP A 248 4.21 16.52 2.83
CA ASP A 248 5.43 17.10 3.38
C ASP A 248 5.84 16.54 4.76
N GLY A 249 4.97 15.77 5.43
CA GLY A 249 5.16 15.24 6.78
C GLY A 249 5.18 16.26 7.91
N GLN A 250 5.06 17.56 7.62
CA GLN A 250 5.14 18.63 8.61
C GLN A 250 3.75 19.07 9.11
N ARG A 251 2.70 18.70 8.39
CA ARG A 251 1.32 19.04 8.71
C ARG A 251 0.47 17.79 8.89
N ILE A 252 -0.53 17.89 9.76
CA ILE A 252 -1.60 16.90 9.91
C ILE A 252 -2.94 17.58 9.65
N VAL A 253 -3.82 16.89 8.93
CA VAL A 253 -5.24 17.21 8.88
C VAL A 253 -6.02 16.20 9.72
N MET A 254 -7.03 16.65 10.44
CA MET A 254 -7.84 15.83 11.34
C MET A 254 -9.24 16.42 11.53
N SER A 255 -10.15 15.60 12.04
CA SER A 255 -11.49 16.02 12.44
C SER A 255 -11.47 16.46 13.90
N LEU A 256 -12.06 17.62 14.20
CA LEU A 256 -12.29 18.09 15.56
C LEU A 256 -13.79 18.19 15.82
N GLN A 257 -14.26 17.50 16.85
CA GLN A 257 -15.63 17.61 17.31
C GLN A 257 -15.83 18.96 18.01
N GLN A 258 -16.97 19.61 17.76
CA GLN A 258 -17.38 20.85 18.43
C GLN A 258 -18.88 20.79 18.66
N GLY A 259 -19.28 20.45 19.88
CA GLY A 259 -20.67 20.14 20.19
C GLY A 259 -21.19 18.94 19.40
N GLY A 260 -22.32 19.10 18.71
CA GLY A 260 -22.94 18.07 17.87
C GLY A 260 -22.33 17.90 16.47
N ASN A 261 -21.34 18.71 16.11
CA ASN A 261 -20.77 18.78 14.76
C ASN A 261 -19.30 18.37 14.76
N ALA A 262 -18.74 18.10 13.57
CA ALA A 262 -17.30 17.90 13.38
C ALA A 262 -16.79 18.73 12.19
N ASN A 263 -15.61 19.31 12.34
CA ASN A 263 -15.00 20.12 11.28
C ASN A 263 -13.57 19.68 11.01
N ILE A 264 -13.09 19.95 9.80
CA ILE A 264 -11.73 19.64 9.39
C ILE A 264 -10.78 20.76 9.83
N TYR A 265 -9.69 20.36 10.48
CA TYR A 265 -8.61 21.21 10.94
C TYR A 265 -7.28 20.74 10.38
N MET A 266 -6.43 21.68 10.00
CA MET A 266 -5.02 21.43 9.66
C MET A 266 -4.12 22.03 10.73
N MET A 267 -3.11 21.29 11.15
CA MET A 267 -2.15 21.68 12.17
C MET A 267 -0.72 21.47 11.66
N ASN A 268 0.16 22.44 11.90
CA ASN A 268 1.60 22.26 11.71
C ASN A 268 2.20 21.61 12.96
N LEU A 269 2.96 20.53 12.79
CA LEU A 269 3.47 19.72 13.91
C LEU A 269 4.55 20.44 14.73
N GLY A 270 5.41 21.24 14.09
CA GLY A 270 6.49 21.94 14.77
C GLY A 270 6.02 23.19 15.54
N SER A 271 5.25 24.05 14.87
CA SER A 271 4.76 25.31 15.46
C SER A 271 3.47 25.17 16.26
N GLN A 272 2.76 24.05 16.11
CA GLN A 272 1.41 23.82 16.63
C GLN A 272 0.33 24.77 16.07
N ALA A 273 0.68 25.60 15.08
CA ALA A 273 -0.27 26.49 14.42
C ALA A 273 -1.41 25.69 13.79
N THR A 274 -2.65 26.09 14.07
CA THR A 274 -3.85 25.38 13.66
C THR A 274 -4.75 26.27 12.80
N THR A 275 -5.26 25.71 11.70
CA THR A 275 -6.17 26.38 10.75
C THR A 275 -7.46 25.55 10.62
N ARG A 276 -8.61 26.20 10.76
CA ARG A 276 -9.91 25.59 10.50
C ARG A 276 -10.20 25.61 9.00
N LEU A 277 -10.49 24.47 8.39
CA LEU A 277 -10.75 24.34 6.94
C LEU A 277 -12.23 24.23 6.60
N THR A 278 -13.06 23.73 7.51
CA THR A 278 -14.52 23.72 7.37
C THR A 278 -15.20 24.34 8.57
N SER A 279 -16.37 24.96 8.37
CA SER A 279 -17.13 25.66 9.42
C SER A 279 -18.63 25.41 9.33
N THR A 280 -19.02 24.23 8.86
CA THR A 280 -20.42 23.90 8.62
C THR A 280 -21.10 23.35 9.88
N GLY A 281 -22.43 23.30 9.85
CA GLY A 281 -23.24 22.62 10.88
C GLY A 281 -23.28 21.10 10.74
N ALA A 282 -22.45 20.53 9.86
CA ALA A 282 -22.43 19.12 9.49
C ALA A 282 -21.32 18.37 10.24
N ILE A 283 -21.22 17.07 9.99
CA ILE A 283 -20.07 16.24 10.33
C ILE A 283 -19.16 16.19 9.10
N ASP A 284 -18.09 16.99 9.12
CA ASP A 284 -16.99 16.89 8.16
C ASP A 284 -15.86 16.04 8.78
N THR A 285 -15.50 14.91 8.16
CA THR A 285 -14.52 13.97 8.72
C THR A 285 -13.69 13.23 7.67
N SER A 286 -12.82 12.30 8.11
CA SER A 286 -12.00 11.42 7.27
C SER A 286 -11.23 12.14 6.15
N PRO A 287 -10.52 13.26 6.43
CA PRO A 287 -9.79 14.00 5.40
C PRO A 287 -8.63 13.16 4.83
N SER A 288 -8.24 13.41 3.59
CA SER A 288 -7.05 12.87 2.92
C SER A 288 -6.49 13.87 1.93
N PHE A 289 -5.19 14.12 1.98
CA PHE A 289 -4.51 15.00 1.02
C PHE A 289 -4.39 14.35 -0.36
N SER A 290 -4.41 15.17 -1.41
CA SER A 290 -3.85 14.82 -2.71
C SER A 290 -2.32 14.65 -2.59
N PRO A 291 -1.68 13.83 -3.45
CA PRO A 291 -0.24 13.56 -3.33
C PRO A 291 0.65 14.79 -3.58
N ASP A 292 0.16 15.78 -4.32
CA ASP A 292 0.82 17.08 -4.51
C ASP A 292 0.56 18.08 -3.36
N GLY A 293 -0.28 17.72 -2.39
CA GLY A 293 -0.63 18.53 -1.24
C GLY A 293 -1.51 19.75 -1.56
N SER A 294 -2.03 19.88 -2.78
CA SER A 294 -2.83 21.04 -3.20
C SER A 294 -4.31 20.95 -2.82
N GLN A 295 -4.83 19.74 -2.62
CA GLN A 295 -6.24 19.47 -2.36
C GLN A 295 -6.42 18.49 -1.20
N ILE A 296 -7.63 18.48 -0.64
CA ILE A 296 -8.08 17.55 0.39
C ILE A 296 -9.41 16.96 -0.05
N VAL A 297 -9.52 15.64 -0.07
CA VAL A 297 -10.81 14.94 -0.10
C VAL A 297 -11.26 14.67 1.34
N PHE A 298 -12.54 14.78 1.62
CA PHE A 298 -13.12 14.52 2.93
C PHE A 298 -14.56 14.04 2.80
N GLU A 299 -15.08 13.46 3.89
CA GLU A 299 -16.45 13.00 4.04
C GLU A 299 -17.29 14.10 4.70
N SER A 300 -18.51 14.33 4.22
CA SER A 300 -19.47 15.26 4.82
C SER A 300 -20.90 14.77 4.70
N ASP A 301 -21.69 14.95 5.75
CA ASP A 301 -23.14 14.70 5.77
C ASP A 301 -24.00 15.95 5.52
N ARG A 302 -23.38 17.09 5.13
CA ARG A 302 -24.06 18.39 4.92
C ARG A 302 -25.24 18.36 3.92
N GLY A 303 -25.32 17.31 3.08
CA GLY A 303 -26.40 17.08 2.13
C GLY A 303 -27.46 16.07 2.60
N GLY A 304 -27.47 15.73 3.90
CA GLY A 304 -28.42 14.80 4.53
C GLY A 304 -27.94 13.35 4.66
N LYS A 305 -26.94 12.93 3.87
CA LYS A 305 -26.25 11.64 3.99
C LYS A 305 -24.75 11.82 3.75
N GLN A 306 -23.92 10.90 4.26
CA GLN A 306 -22.46 10.92 4.08
C GLN A 306 -22.11 10.86 2.59
N GLN A 307 -21.32 11.82 2.14
CA GLN A 307 -20.86 11.97 0.76
C GLN A 307 -19.43 12.49 0.75
N LEU A 308 -18.72 12.29 -0.36
CA LEU A 308 -17.36 12.76 -0.55
C LEU A 308 -17.34 14.15 -1.18
N TYR A 309 -16.46 14.99 -0.64
CA TYR A 309 -16.20 16.35 -1.11
C TYR A 309 -14.71 16.54 -1.30
N VAL A 310 -14.34 17.44 -2.19
CA VAL A 310 -12.97 17.89 -2.42
C VAL A 310 -12.89 19.39 -2.20
N MET A 311 -11.80 19.86 -1.61
CA MET A 311 -11.49 21.27 -1.39
C MET A 311 -10.01 21.57 -1.67
N GLY A 312 -9.66 22.84 -1.82
CA GLY A 312 -8.27 23.29 -1.77
C GLY A 312 -7.66 23.04 -0.38
N VAL A 313 -6.34 22.93 -0.30
CA VAL A 313 -5.63 22.75 0.99
C VAL A 313 -5.86 23.90 1.99
N ASP A 314 -6.28 25.05 1.50
CA ASP A 314 -6.68 26.23 2.28
C ASP A 314 -8.16 26.21 2.72
N GLY A 315 -8.91 25.17 2.37
CA GLY A 315 -10.34 25.01 2.67
C GLY A 315 -11.29 25.62 1.62
N SER A 316 -10.76 26.27 0.58
CA SER A 316 -11.54 26.89 -0.49
C SER A 316 -12.16 25.86 -1.45
N ASN A 317 -13.09 26.30 -2.31
CA ASN A 317 -13.59 25.52 -3.45
C ASN A 317 -14.16 24.13 -3.09
N GLN A 318 -14.85 24.03 -1.94
CA GLN A 318 -15.48 22.79 -1.49
C GLN A 318 -16.57 22.36 -2.47
N ARG A 319 -16.43 21.18 -3.07
CA ARG A 319 -17.40 20.63 -4.02
C ARG A 319 -17.64 19.15 -3.77
N ARG A 320 -18.89 18.70 -3.93
CA ARG A 320 -19.27 17.29 -3.84
C ARG A 320 -18.75 16.53 -5.07
N ILE A 321 -18.25 15.32 -4.88
CA ILE A 321 -17.76 14.45 -5.96
C ILE A 321 -18.51 13.12 -6.07
N SER A 322 -19.14 12.63 -5.00
CA SER A 322 -19.94 11.40 -5.04
C SER A 322 -21.43 11.72 -5.25
N PHE A 323 -22.08 11.08 -6.22
CA PHE A 323 -23.49 11.35 -6.55
C PHE A 323 -24.38 10.11 -6.63
N GLY A 324 -23.80 8.91 -6.56
CA GLY A 324 -24.57 7.68 -6.59
C GLY A 324 -25.39 7.41 -5.33
N ASP A 325 -26.09 6.28 -5.36
CA ASP A 325 -26.89 5.81 -4.23
C ASP A 325 -26.02 5.38 -3.05
N GLY A 326 -26.60 5.35 -1.84
CA GLY A 326 -25.90 5.01 -0.61
C GLY A 326 -25.09 6.16 0.01
N SER A 327 -24.31 5.79 1.04
CA SER A 327 -23.41 6.65 1.81
C SER A 327 -21.96 6.37 1.41
N TYR A 328 -21.14 7.43 1.29
CA TYR A 328 -19.73 7.32 0.91
C TYR A 328 -18.88 7.89 2.05
N SER A 329 -17.89 7.13 2.48
CA SER A 329 -17.09 7.45 3.66
C SER A 329 -15.62 7.04 3.48
N GLN A 330 -14.79 7.46 4.45
CA GLN A 330 -13.37 7.06 4.57
C GLN A 330 -12.56 7.22 3.25
N PRO A 331 -12.59 8.39 2.58
CA PRO A 331 -11.86 8.57 1.33
C PRO A 331 -10.34 8.49 1.54
N ALA A 332 -9.63 7.98 0.55
CA ALA A 332 -8.18 7.95 0.50
C ALA A 332 -7.70 8.31 -0.92
N TRP A 333 -6.91 9.38 -1.02
CA TRP A 333 -6.34 9.78 -2.32
C TRP A 333 -5.21 8.84 -2.71
N SER A 334 -5.19 8.42 -3.98
CA SER A 334 -4.12 7.61 -4.56
C SER A 334 -2.79 8.36 -4.52
N PRO A 335 -1.66 7.69 -4.21
CA PRO A 335 -0.33 8.31 -4.31
C PRO A 335 0.01 8.73 -5.74
N ARG A 336 -0.69 8.19 -6.75
CA ARG A 336 -0.58 8.60 -8.16
C ARG A 336 -1.46 9.79 -8.54
N GLY A 337 -2.38 10.19 -7.65
CA GLY A 337 -3.27 11.34 -7.85
C GLY A 337 -4.45 11.10 -8.80
N ASP A 338 -4.50 9.94 -9.45
CA ASP A 338 -5.47 9.58 -10.48
C ASP A 338 -6.83 9.09 -9.94
N TYR A 339 -6.86 8.61 -8.71
CA TYR A 339 -8.06 8.06 -8.07
C TYR A 339 -8.19 8.46 -6.60
N ILE A 340 -9.43 8.36 -6.11
CA ILE A 340 -9.82 8.39 -4.70
C ILE A 340 -10.50 7.06 -4.42
N ALA A 341 -9.96 6.29 -3.47
CA ALA A 341 -10.62 5.12 -2.91
C ALA A 341 -11.63 5.53 -1.84
N PHE A 342 -12.68 4.76 -1.64
CA PHE A 342 -13.72 5.05 -0.66
C PHE A 342 -14.41 3.78 -0.16
N THR A 343 -15.01 3.89 1.01
CA THR A 343 -16.02 2.96 1.51
C THR A 343 -17.39 3.42 1.02
N LYS A 344 -18.22 2.51 0.52
CA LYS A 344 -19.62 2.77 0.18
C LYS A 344 -20.54 1.83 0.95
N GLN A 345 -21.54 2.40 1.61
CA GLN A 345 -22.60 1.63 2.25
C GLN A 345 -23.89 1.75 1.42
N HIS A 346 -24.41 0.62 0.96
CA HIS A 346 -25.63 0.56 0.16
C HIS A 346 -26.33 -0.80 0.32
N SER A 347 -27.66 -0.81 0.34
CA SER A 347 -28.48 -2.02 0.44
C SER A 347 -28.10 -3.00 1.57
N GLY A 348 -27.63 -2.48 2.71
CA GLY A 348 -27.25 -3.28 3.88
C GLY A 348 -25.86 -3.93 3.80
N GLY A 349 -25.08 -3.65 2.75
CA GLY A 349 -23.68 -4.09 2.61
C GLY A 349 -22.71 -2.93 2.51
N PHE A 350 -21.42 -3.27 2.54
CA PHE A 350 -20.31 -2.34 2.41
C PHE A 350 -19.42 -2.73 1.24
N ALA A 351 -18.87 -1.74 0.56
CA ALA A 351 -18.05 -1.91 -0.61
C ALA A 351 -16.81 -1.02 -0.56
N ILE A 352 -15.73 -1.49 -1.17
CA ILE A 352 -14.57 -0.65 -1.49
C ILE A 352 -14.67 -0.27 -2.96
N GLY A 353 -14.63 1.03 -3.23
CA GLY A 353 -14.68 1.56 -4.58
C GLY A 353 -13.59 2.59 -4.84
N ILE A 354 -13.47 2.98 -6.10
CA ILE A 354 -12.61 4.07 -6.57
C ILE A 354 -13.39 4.98 -7.51
N MET A 355 -13.03 6.26 -7.53
CA MET A 355 -13.50 7.25 -8.51
C MET A 355 -12.37 8.23 -8.83
N LYS A 356 -12.46 8.95 -9.94
CA LYS A 356 -11.52 10.04 -10.23
C LYS A 356 -11.72 11.21 -9.26
N PRO A 357 -10.74 12.10 -9.07
CA PRO A 357 -10.88 13.28 -8.21
C PRO A 357 -12.02 14.25 -8.57
N ASP A 358 -12.54 14.17 -9.80
CA ASP A 358 -13.71 14.93 -10.25
C ASP A 358 -15.05 14.20 -9.99
N GLY A 359 -15.01 12.99 -9.43
CA GLY A 359 -16.18 12.14 -9.17
C GLY A 359 -16.56 11.19 -10.31
N SER A 360 -15.96 11.35 -11.50
CA SER A 360 -16.28 10.51 -12.64
C SER A 360 -15.64 9.12 -12.55
N GLY A 361 -16.20 8.16 -13.30
CA GLY A 361 -15.64 6.81 -13.41
C GLY A 361 -15.69 6.01 -12.11
N GLU A 362 -16.73 6.21 -11.29
CA GLU A 362 -16.98 5.39 -10.10
C GLU A 362 -16.99 3.90 -10.47
N ARG A 363 -16.24 3.09 -9.71
CA ARG A 363 -16.21 1.64 -9.81
C ARG A 363 -16.10 1.01 -8.44
N ILE A 364 -16.92 0.00 -8.20
CA ILE A 364 -16.78 -0.89 -7.04
C ILE A 364 -15.77 -1.99 -7.38
N LEU A 365 -14.81 -2.18 -6.48
CA LEU A 365 -13.77 -3.21 -6.62
C LEU A 365 -14.14 -4.48 -5.88
N THR A 366 -14.78 -4.36 -4.72
CA THR A 366 -15.18 -5.51 -3.90
C THR A 366 -16.30 -5.13 -2.93
N GLU A 367 -17.17 -6.08 -2.63
CA GLU A 367 -18.33 -5.95 -1.75
C GLU A 367 -18.26 -6.98 -0.62
N GLY A 368 -19.01 -6.76 0.46
CA GLY A 368 -19.05 -7.66 1.59
C GLY A 368 -20.03 -7.20 2.66
N PHE A 369 -20.13 -7.98 3.72
CA PHE A 369 -20.95 -7.62 4.88
C PHE A 369 -20.45 -6.33 5.52
N HIS A 370 -19.13 -6.21 5.74
CA HIS A 370 -18.50 -5.04 6.31
C HIS A 370 -17.05 -4.89 5.80
N ASN A 371 -16.89 -4.18 4.68
CA ASN A 371 -15.58 -3.83 4.10
C ASN A 371 -15.31 -2.34 4.37
N GLU A 372 -14.17 -2.01 4.98
CA GLU A 372 -13.89 -0.63 5.40
C GLU A 372 -12.40 -0.27 5.42
N SER A 373 -12.13 1.03 5.62
CA SER A 373 -10.81 1.64 5.75
C SER A 373 -9.85 1.34 4.59
N PRO A 374 -10.22 1.70 3.35
CA PRO A 374 -9.32 1.53 2.21
C PRO A 374 -8.08 2.42 2.35
N VAL A 375 -6.90 1.84 2.11
CA VAL A 375 -5.62 2.53 2.04
C VAL A 375 -4.81 2.03 0.85
N TRP A 376 -4.09 2.93 0.19
CA TRP A 376 -3.33 2.61 -1.00
C TRP A 376 -1.98 1.98 -0.68
N ALA A 377 -1.57 0.99 -1.48
CA ALA A 377 -0.15 0.65 -1.62
C ALA A 377 0.61 1.83 -2.24
N PRO A 378 1.91 2.01 -1.96
CA PRO A 378 2.66 3.19 -2.41
C PRO A 378 2.75 3.35 -3.93
N ASN A 379 2.63 2.25 -4.69
CA ASN A 379 2.58 2.28 -6.16
C ASN A 379 1.19 2.64 -6.75
N GLY A 380 0.17 2.81 -5.90
CA GLY A 380 -1.21 3.09 -6.28
C GLY A 380 -1.88 1.98 -7.12
N GLN A 381 -1.38 0.74 -7.08
CA GLN A 381 -1.97 -0.39 -7.81
C GLN A 381 -2.87 -1.29 -6.96
N TYR A 382 -2.72 -1.21 -5.63
CA TYR A 382 -3.51 -2.01 -4.69
C TYR A 382 -4.14 -1.13 -3.63
N ILE A 383 -5.29 -1.58 -3.15
CA ILE A 383 -5.96 -1.06 -1.97
C ILE A 383 -5.99 -2.16 -0.93
N LEU A 384 -5.45 -1.88 0.25
CA LEU A 384 -5.60 -2.67 1.46
C LEU A 384 -6.81 -2.18 2.23
N PHE A 385 -7.59 -3.09 2.77
CA PHE A 385 -8.78 -2.80 3.56
C PHE A 385 -8.99 -3.92 4.59
N PHE A 386 -9.94 -3.77 5.50
CA PHE A 386 -10.37 -4.89 6.34
C PHE A 386 -11.79 -5.33 5.96
N ARG A 387 -12.04 -6.62 6.12
CA ARG A 387 -13.35 -7.25 5.97
C ARG A 387 -13.73 -7.95 7.26
N ASP A 388 -14.86 -7.56 7.84
CA ASP A 388 -15.48 -8.24 8.97
C ASP A 388 -16.73 -9.01 8.48
N PRO A 389 -16.78 -10.34 8.62
CA PRO A 389 -17.95 -11.13 8.20
C PRO A 389 -19.13 -11.05 9.20
N GLY A 390 -18.97 -10.38 10.34
CA GLY A 390 -19.97 -10.27 11.39
C GLY A 390 -19.99 -11.45 12.37
N GLY A 391 -20.98 -11.44 13.26
CA GLY A 391 -21.11 -12.42 14.35
C GLY A 391 -19.97 -12.31 15.37
N GLN A 392 -19.47 -13.47 15.81
CA GLN A 392 -18.34 -13.61 16.76
C GLN A 392 -16.96 -13.70 16.07
N SER A 393 -16.95 -13.66 14.73
CA SER A 393 -15.71 -13.49 13.97
C SER A 393 -15.14 -12.08 14.20
N GLY A 394 -13.96 -11.81 13.67
CA GLY A 394 -13.42 -10.47 13.62
C GLY A 394 -12.82 -10.17 12.26
N GLY A 395 -12.53 -8.89 12.04
CA GLY A 395 -11.95 -8.38 10.81
C GLY A 395 -10.68 -9.13 10.39
N LYS A 396 -10.46 -9.23 9.09
CA LYS A 396 -9.19 -9.66 8.47
C LYS A 396 -8.80 -8.69 7.38
N LEU A 397 -7.50 -8.59 7.13
CA LEU A 397 -6.99 -7.72 6.08
C LEU A 397 -7.06 -8.40 4.71
N TYR A 398 -7.41 -7.62 3.70
CA TYR A 398 -7.46 -8.03 2.30
C TYR A 398 -6.86 -6.92 1.44
N MET A 399 -6.24 -7.30 0.33
CA MET A 399 -5.85 -6.36 -0.71
C MET A 399 -6.56 -6.69 -2.01
N VAL A 400 -6.93 -5.65 -2.74
CA VAL A 400 -7.52 -5.76 -4.08
C VAL A 400 -6.77 -4.84 -5.04
N ASP A 401 -6.50 -5.30 -6.26
CA ASP A 401 -5.91 -4.45 -7.30
C ASP A 401 -6.93 -3.44 -7.83
N ILE A 402 -6.44 -2.36 -8.47
CA ILE A 402 -7.32 -1.31 -8.99
C ILE A 402 -8.30 -1.81 -10.06
N THR A 403 -8.08 -2.96 -10.68
CA THR A 403 -9.03 -3.55 -11.64
C THR A 403 -10.15 -4.35 -10.98
N GLY A 404 -10.02 -4.69 -9.69
CA GLY A 404 -10.98 -5.53 -8.96
C GLY A 404 -10.86 -7.02 -9.29
N ARG A 405 -9.80 -7.45 -9.97
CA ARG A 405 -9.64 -8.83 -10.47
C ARG A 405 -8.74 -9.68 -9.58
N VAL A 406 -7.78 -9.04 -8.91
CA VAL A 406 -6.86 -9.70 -7.99
C VAL A 406 -7.22 -9.25 -6.60
N GLU A 407 -8.00 -10.07 -5.90
CA GLU A 407 -8.26 -9.93 -4.47
C GLU A 407 -7.57 -11.06 -3.71
N GLN A 408 -6.84 -10.73 -2.65
CA GLN A 408 -6.09 -11.69 -1.84
C GLN A 408 -6.20 -11.33 -0.34
N PRO A 409 -6.33 -12.33 0.55
CA PRO A 409 -6.18 -12.11 1.97
C PRO A 409 -4.73 -11.73 2.31
N VAL A 410 -4.55 -10.82 3.26
CA VAL A 410 -3.23 -10.48 3.82
C VAL A 410 -3.07 -11.20 5.17
N PRO A 411 -2.04 -12.04 5.34
CA PRO A 411 -1.87 -12.81 6.57
C PRO A 411 -1.71 -11.91 7.81
N THR A 412 -2.50 -12.19 8.84
CA THR A 412 -2.41 -11.54 10.15
C THR A 412 -2.44 -12.57 11.27
N PRO A 413 -1.75 -12.33 12.41
CA PRO A 413 -1.68 -13.30 13.51
C PRO A 413 -3.01 -13.50 14.23
N SER A 414 -3.88 -12.49 14.24
CA SER A 414 -5.22 -12.50 14.85
C SER A 414 -6.19 -11.72 13.97
N PHE A 415 -7.35 -11.33 14.50
CA PHE A 415 -8.21 -10.36 13.83
C PHE A 415 -7.46 -9.03 13.62
N ALA A 416 -7.85 -8.31 12.58
CA ALA A 416 -7.17 -7.12 12.14
C ALA A 416 -8.14 -6.14 11.47
N SER A 417 -7.98 -4.87 11.78
CA SER A 417 -8.79 -3.75 11.28
C SER A 417 -7.92 -2.51 11.02
N ASP A 418 -8.53 -1.48 10.44
CA ASP A 418 -7.94 -0.15 10.24
C ASP A 418 -6.49 -0.15 9.72
N PRO A 419 -6.21 -0.73 8.53
CA PRO A 419 -4.85 -0.77 8.02
C PRO A 419 -4.34 0.62 7.59
N THR A 420 -3.02 0.76 7.55
CA THR A 420 -2.29 1.79 6.80
C THR A 420 -1.02 1.20 6.20
N TRP A 421 -0.69 1.61 4.99
CA TRP A 421 0.48 1.14 4.25
C TRP A 421 1.63 2.14 4.37
N SER A 422 2.85 1.66 4.58
CA SER A 422 4.05 2.51 4.54
C SER A 422 4.42 2.93 3.11
N PRO A 423 5.20 4.01 2.94
CA PRO A 423 5.97 4.21 1.71
C PRO A 423 6.98 3.06 1.50
N LEU A 424 7.65 3.05 0.33
CA LEU A 424 8.77 2.15 0.07
C LEU A 424 9.91 2.44 1.07
N LEU A 425 10.39 1.40 1.74
CA LEU A 425 11.48 1.53 2.72
C LEU A 425 12.82 1.87 2.06
N SER A 426 12.95 1.64 0.75
CA SER A 426 14.13 2.00 -0.04
C SER A 426 14.21 3.49 -0.35
N GLU A 427 13.09 4.21 -0.30
CA GLU A 427 13.00 5.65 -0.60
C GLU A 427 13.02 6.51 0.68
N THR A 428 12.71 5.92 1.83
CA THR A 428 12.85 6.60 3.12
C THR A 428 14.34 6.63 3.49
N ARG A 429 14.97 7.81 3.49
CA ARG A 429 16.36 7.94 3.96
C ARG A 429 16.45 7.39 5.39
N GLN A 430 17.29 6.37 5.57
CA GLN A 430 17.70 5.89 6.89
C GLN A 430 18.73 6.83 7.51
#